data_AF-A0A9N9J8D9-F1
#
_entry.id   AF-A0A9N9J8D9-F1
#
_cell.length_a   1.000
_cell.length_b   1.000
_cell.length_c   1.000
_cell.angle_alpha   90.00
_cell.angle_beta   90.00
_cell.angle_gamma   90.00
#
_symmetry.space_group_name_H-M   'P 1'
#
loop_
_entity.id
_entity.type
_entity.pdbx_description
1 polymer ?
#
loop_
_entity_poly.entity_id
_entity_poly.type
_entity_poly.pdbx_seq_one_letter_code
_entity_poly.pdbx_strand_id
1 'polypeptide(L)'
;KKIVDVDSESEFEPSLLNTAVYLVALSMQVSTFAINYQGHPFRESLQENTVLYYGLVGVGTIALAGATEFVPEMNSMLSLVPQPFDFKTKLTAIMLLDFGLAWVIEIICKFFFAHNKPKAIARRISKSKSNITKSSTTNEKKE
;
A
#
# COMPACT_ATOMS: atom_id res chain seq x y z
N LYS A 1 38.19 -3.27 15.17
CA LYS A 1 37.06 -2.83 14.31
C LYS A 1 37.37 -3.32 12.90
N LYS A 2 36.82 -4.47 12.47
CA LYS A 2 37.12 -5.08 11.18
C LYS A 2 36.28 -4.34 10.14
N ILE A 3 36.93 -3.58 9.27
CA ILE A 3 36.27 -2.98 8.11
C ILE A 3 36.04 -4.15 7.16
N VAL A 4 34.77 -4.46 6.91
CA VAL A 4 34.39 -5.48 5.92
C VAL A 4 34.53 -4.77 4.57
N ASP A 5 35.59 -5.08 3.83
CA ASP A 5 35.69 -4.72 2.43
C ASP A 5 34.56 -5.45 1.70
N VAL A 6 33.61 -4.67 1.18
CA VAL A 6 32.49 -5.18 0.38
C VAL A 6 33.03 -5.41 -1.03
N ASP A 7 33.38 -6.65 -1.32
CA ASP A 7 33.81 -7.07 -2.65
C ASP A 7 32.59 -7.10 -3.59
N SER A 8 32.56 -6.16 -4.53
CA SER A 8 31.40 -5.83 -5.38
C SER A 8 31.17 -6.78 -6.56
N GLU A 9 32.01 -7.82 -6.72
CA GLU A 9 31.95 -8.83 -7.79
C GLU A 9 31.76 -10.26 -7.22
N SER A 10 31.22 -10.38 -6.01
CA SER A 10 30.98 -11.68 -5.36
C SER A 10 29.70 -12.36 -5.89
N GLU A 11 29.79 -13.69 -6.07
CA GLU A 11 28.67 -14.53 -6.47
C GLU A 11 27.57 -14.51 -5.39
N PHE A 12 26.31 -14.62 -5.80
CA PHE A 12 25.17 -14.51 -4.87
C PHE A 12 25.22 -15.62 -3.81
N GLU A 13 25.46 -15.23 -2.55
CA GLU A 13 25.36 -16.13 -1.40
C GLU A 13 24.09 -15.84 -0.59
N PRO A 14 23.18 -16.82 -0.43
CA PRO A 14 21.98 -16.63 0.36
C PRO A 14 22.35 -16.40 1.83
N SER A 15 21.92 -15.26 2.36
CA SER A 15 22.17 -14.87 3.75
C SER A 15 20.90 -14.43 4.48
N LEU A 16 20.96 -14.47 5.82
CA LEU A 16 19.87 -13.98 6.66
C LEU A 16 19.59 -12.48 6.40
N LEU A 17 20.65 -11.71 6.12
CA LEU A 17 20.55 -10.29 5.77
C LEU A 17 19.81 -10.10 4.45
N ASN A 18 20.19 -10.83 3.40
CA ASN A 18 19.53 -10.74 2.10
C ASN A 18 18.04 -11.08 2.21
N THR A 19 17.71 -12.15 2.93
CA THR A 19 16.33 -12.56 3.23
C THR A 19 15.55 -11.43 3.91
N ALA A 20 16.12 -10.83 4.95
CA ALA A 20 15.45 -9.76 5.69
C ALA A 20 15.25 -8.49 4.84
N VAL A 21 16.29 -8.05 4.14
CA VAL A 21 16.22 -6.84 3.28
C VAL A 21 15.24 -7.05 2.15
N TYR A 22 15.23 -8.23 1.52
CA TYR A 22 14.26 -8.57 0.48
C TYR A 22 12.81 -8.50 1.00
N LEU A 23 12.51 -9.16 2.12
CA LEU A 23 11.15 -9.18 2.68
C LEU A 23 10.69 -7.79 3.15
N VAL A 24 11.58 -7.01 3.78
CA VAL A 24 11.30 -5.63 4.17
C VAL A 24 11.05 -4.75 2.95
N ALA A 25 11.90 -4.85 1.92
CA ALA A 25 11.73 -4.08 0.69
C ALA A 25 10.42 -4.44 -0.03
N LEU A 26 10.08 -5.73 -0.09
CA LEU A 26 8.84 -6.21 -0.68
C LEU A 26 7.61 -5.68 0.07
N SER A 27 7.63 -5.75 1.41
CA SER A 27 6.58 -5.18 2.27
C SER A 27 6.46 -3.66 2.10
N MET A 28 7.59 -2.96 2.02
CA MET A 28 7.63 -1.51 1.82
C MET A 28 7.07 -1.11 0.45
N GLN A 29 7.32 -1.90 -0.60
CA GLN A 29 6.70 -1.67 -1.92
C GLN A 29 5.18 -1.75 -1.82
N VAL A 30 4.65 -2.79 -1.18
CA VAL A 30 3.20 -2.94 -0.94
C VAL A 30 2.65 -1.78 -0.12
N SER A 31 3.33 -1.40 0.96
CA SER A 31 2.98 -0.27 1.83
C SER A 31 2.90 1.04 1.04
N THR A 32 3.92 1.31 0.22
CA THR A 32 4.02 2.52 -0.59
C THR A 32 2.87 2.60 -1.59
N PHE A 33 2.56 1.50 -2.29
CA PHE A 33 1.42 1.50 -3.20
C PHE A 33 0.10 1.62 -2.45
N ALA A 34 -0.13 0.83 -1.40
CA ALA A 34 -1.41 0.81 -0.69
C ALA A 34 -1.76 2.15 -0.03
N ILE A 35 -0.78 2.80 0.60
CA ILE A 35 -1.00 4.02 1.39
C ILE A 35 -0.99 5.27 0.50
N ASN A 36 -0.10 5.33 -0.50
CA ASN A 36 -0.01 6.50 -1.38
C ASN A 36 -1.02 6.47 -2.54
N TYR A 37 -1.80 5.39 -2.70
CA TYR A 37 -2.82 5.33 -3.72
C TYR A 37 -3.97 6.29 -3.40
N GLN A 38 -4.03 7.39 -4.13
CA GLN A 38 -5.14 8.35 -4.05
C GLN A 38 -6.23 7.94 -5.05
N GLY A 39 -7.43 7.67 -4.53
CA GLY A 39 -8.62 7.39 -5.34
C GLY A 39 -9.35 8.65 -5.81
N HIS A 40 -10.68 8.65 -5.69
CA HIS A 40 -11.56 9.73 -6.12
C HIS A 40 -11.08 11.11 -5.67
N PRO A 41 -11.30 12.18 -6.47
CA PRO A 41 -12.23 12.28 -7.60
C PRO A 41 -11.61 12.08 -9.01
N PHE A 42 -10.32 11.77 -9.10
CA PHE A 42 -9.61 11.70 -10.40
C PHE A 42 -9.14 10.30 -10.79
N ARG A 43 -9.26 9.32 -9.88
CA ARG A 43 -8.97 7.91 -10.11
C ARG A 43 -9.98 7.06 -9.35
N GLU A 44 -10.15 5.83 -9.79
CA GLU A 44 -10.90 4.79 -9.06
C GLU A 44 -10.26 4.58 -7.68
N SER A 45 -11.04 4.14 -6.69
CA SER A 45 -10.46 3.76 -5.40
C SER A 45 -9.66 2.46 -5.51
N LEU A 46 -8.76 2.21 -4.55
CA LEU A 46 -7.93 1.00 -4.57
C LEU A 46 -8.77 -0.29 -4.60
N GLN A 47 -9.95 -0.26 -3.97
CA GLN A 47 -10.88 -1.39 -3.92
C GLN A 47 -11.70 -1.57 -5.21
N GLU A 48 -11.86 -0.50 -6.00
CA GLU A 48 -12.54 -0.56 -7.31
C GLU A 48 -11.64 -1.19 -8.36
N ASN A 49 -10.32 -0.97 -8.28
CA ASN A 49 -9.34 -1.63 -9.15
C ASN A 49 -8.99 -3.03 -8.63
N THR A 50 -9.78 -4.01 -9.04
CA THR A 50 -9.63 -5.41 -8.60
C THR A 50 -8.25 -6.00 -8.92
N VAL A 51 -7.67 -5.70 -10.09
CA VAL A 51 -6.36 -6.22 -10.50
C VAL A 51 -5.27 -5.73 -9.55
N LEU A 52 -5.23 -4.43 -9.28
CA LEU A 52 -4.25 -3.86 -8.37
C LEU A 52 -4.47 -4.33 -6.92
N TYR A 53 -5.72 -4.40 -6.48
CA TYR A 53 -6.06 -4.86 -5.14
C TYR A 53 -5.58 -6.30 -4.90
N TYR A 54 -5.94 -7.23 -5.78
CA TYR A 54 -5.50 -8.63 -5.65
C TYR A 54 -3.99 -8.78 -5.84
N GLY A 55 -3.36 -7.94 -6.67
CA GLY A 55 -1.91 -7.88 -6.78
C GLY A 55 -1.22 -7.50 -5.47
N LEU A 56 -1.68 -6.42 -4.82
CA LEU A 56 -1.14 -5.98 -3.52
C LEU A 56 -1.38 -7.01 -2.42
N VAL A 57 -2.58 -7.59 -2.36
CA VAL A 57 -2.89 -8.66 -1.40
C VAL A 57 -2.02 -9.89 -1.64
N GLY A 58 -1.82 -10.29 -2.90
CA GLY A 58 -0.98 -11.42 -3.26
C GLY A 58 0.47 -11.23 -2.86
N VAL A 59 1.08 -10.10 -3.23
CA VAL A 59 2.46 -9.77 -2.86
C VAL A 59 2.62 -9.60 -1.35
N GLY A 60 1.66 -8.95 -0.68
CA GLY A 60 1.67 -8.82 0.78
C GLY A 60 1.56 -10.18 1.49
N THR A 61 0.74 -11.09 0.95
CA THR A 61 0.63 -12.47 1.46
C THR A 61 1.94 -13.23 1.29
N ILE A 62 2.60 -13.12 0.13
CA ILE A 62 3.91 -13.73 -0.10
C ILE A 62 4.97 -13.18 0.86
N ALA A 63 5.00 -11.86 1.07
CA ALA A 63 5.93 -11.23 2.01
C ALA A 63 5.72 -11.73 3.45
N LEU A 64 4.47 -11.81 3.91
CA LEU A 64 4.14 -12.31 5.24
C LEU A 64 4.43 -13.81 5.38
N ALA A 65 4.01 -14.63 4.42
CA ALA A 65 4.28 -16.07 4.42
C ALA A 65 5.79 -16.37 4.39
N GLY A 66 6.55 -15.54 3.68
CA GLY A 66 8.02 -15.57 3.65
C GLY A 66 8.64 -15.25 5.00
N ALA A 67 8.16 -14.18 5.67
CA ALA A 67 8.65 -13.75 6.99
C ALA A 67 8.28 -14.70 8.14
N THR A 68 7.13 -15.38 8.05
CA THR A 68 6.71 -16.36 9.06
C THR A 68 7.20 -17.78 8.76
N GLU A 69 7.83 -18.02 7.61
CA GLU A 69 8.17 -19.36 7.11
C GLU A 69 6.98 -20.32 7.08
N PHE A 70 5.79 -19.82 6.71
CA PHE A 70 4.58 -20.65 6.71
C PHE A 70 4.61 -21.73 5.61
N VAL A 71 5.28 -21.43 4.49
CA VAL A 71 5.47 -22.35 3.36
C VAL A 71 6.98 -22.47 3.06
N PRO A 72 7.68 -23.45 3.67
CA PRO A 72 9.12 -23.60 3.51
C PRO A 72 9.58 -23.82 2.07
N GLU A 73 8.76 -24.49 1.26
CA GLU A 73 9.03 -24.72 -0.17
C GLU A 73 9.11 -23.40 -0.95
N MET A 74 8.19 -22.47 -0.68
CA MET A 74 8.20 -21.14 -1.28
C MET A 74 9.45 -20.36 -0.87
N ASN A 75 9.86 -20.47 0.39
CA ASN A 75 11.08 -19.81 0.87
C ASN A 75 12.33 -20.35 0.16
N SER A 76 12.38 -21.67 -0.09
CA SER A 76 13.47 -22.26 -0.88
C SER A 76 13.48 -21.76 -2.33
N MET A 77 12.31 -21.62 -2.97
CA MET A 77 12.22 -21.10 -4.34
C MET A 77 12.68 -19.64 -4.43
N LEU A 78 12.42 -18.85 -3.39
CA LEU A 78 12.82 -17.45 -3.27
C LEU A 78 14.25 -17.27 -2.72
N SER A 79 15.01 -18.37 -2.52
CA SER A 79 16.36 -18.35 -1.92
C SER A 79 16.42 -17.65 -0.56
N LEU A 80 15.36 -17.80 0.24
CA LEU A 80 15.28 -17.28 1.60
C LEU A 80 15.92 -18.28 2.56
N VAL A 81 16.82 -17.81 3.40
CA VAL A 81 17.53 -18.63 4.38
C VAL A 81 16.62 -18.88 5.58
N PRO A 82 16.57 -20.11 6.13
CA PRO A 82 15.87 -20.41 7.37
C PRO A 82 16.34 -19.49 8.50
N GLN A 83 15.38 -18.86 9.14
CA GLN A 83 15.60 -17.82 10.13
C GLN A 83 15.43 -18.42 11.55
N PRO A 84 16.15 -17.91 12.57
CA PRO A 84 15.85 -18.23 13.96
C PRO A 84 14.47 -17.69 14.39
N PHE A 85 13.79 -18.37 15.32
CA PHE A 85 12.46 -17.97 15.78
C PHE A 85 12.39 -16.51 16.27
N ASP A 86 13.36 -16.09 17.07
CA ASP A 86 13.47 -14.70 17.56
C ASP A 86 13.68 -13.69 16.43
N PHE A 87 14.32 -14.11 15.33
CA PHE A 87 14.54 -13.25 14.18
C PHE A 87 13.27 -13.09 13.35
N LYS A 88 12.56 -14.19 13.06
CA LYS A 88 11.28 -14.18 12.33
C LYS A 88 10.26 -13.27 13.02
N THR A 89 10.07 -13.47 14.31
CA THR A 89 9.09 -12.70 15.10
C THR A 89 9.41 -11.20 15.09
N LYS A 90 10.68 -10.82 15.25
CA LYS A 90 11.11 -9.43 15.14
C LYS A 90 10.93 -8.88 13.73
N LEU A 91 11.29 -9.64 12.70
CA LEU A 91 11.16 -9.23 11.31
C LEU A 91 9.69 -8.98 10.93
N THR A 92 8.81 -9.93 11.23
CA THR A 92 7.36 -9.79 10.99
C THR A 92 6.80 -8.61 11.78
N ALA A 93 7.18 -8.44 13.05
CA ALA A 93 6.73 -7.30 13.85
C ALA A 93 7.17 -5.95 13.26
N ILE A 94 8.42 -5.85 12.78
CA ILE A 94 8.93 -4.64 12.11
C ILE A 94 8.16 -4.35 10.83
N MET A 95 7.89 -5.36 9.99
CA MET A 95 7.13 -5.19 8.75
C MET A 95 5.69 -4.70 9.03
N LEU A 96 5.02 -5.28 10.02
CA LEU A 96 3.67 -4.86 10.41
C LEU A 96 3.66 -3.46 11.02
N LEU A 97 4.66 -3.16 11.86
CA LEU A 97 4.82 -1.86 12.47
C LEU A 97 5.10 -0.78 11.42
N ASP A 98 5.96 -1.04 10.45
CA ASP A 98 6.26 -0.11 9.33
C ASP A 98 4.98 0.24 8.55
N PHE A 99 4.23 -0.77 8.12
CA PHE A 99 2.95 -0.57 7.43
C PHE A 99 1.94 0.20 8.29
N GLY A 100 1.79 -0.19 9.55
CA GLY A 100 0.86 0.43 10.49
C GLY A 100 1.22 1.90 10.80
N LEU A 101 2.50 2.19 11.02
CA LEU A 101 2.97 3.56 11.26
C LEU A 101 2.78 4.43 10.03
N ALA A 102 3.14 3.95 8.84
CA ALA A 102 2.93 4.69 7.60
C ALA A 102 1.44 5.02 7.39
N TRP A 103 0.55 4.08 7.70
CA TRP A 103 -0.89 4.28 7.59
C TRP A 103 -1.43 5.30 8.61
N VAL A 104 -1.00 5.21 9.86
CA VAL A 104 -1.36 6.17 10.92
C VAL A 104 -0.87 7.58 10.57
N ILE A 105 0.36 7.70 10.09
CA ILE A 105 0.92 8.99 9.66
C ILE A 105 0.11 9.58 8.51
N GLU A 106 -0.25 8.77 7.51
CA GLU A 106 -1.09 9.24 6.39
C GLU A 106 -2.46 9.75 6.87
N ILE A 107 -3.11 9.05 7.81
CA ILE A 107 -4.39 9.49 8.39
C ILE A 107 -4.22 10.82 9.12
N ILE A 108 -3.21 10.94 9.98
CA ILE A 108 -2.94 12.17 10.74
C ILE A 108 -2.66 13.32 9.78
N CYS A 109 -1.80 13.12 8.79
CA CYS A 109 -1.49 14.12 7.78
C CYS A 109 -2.72 14.55 6.99
N LYS A 110 -3.57 13.61 6.55
CA LYS A 110 -4.83 13.93 5.88
C LYS A 110 -5.78 14.70 6.79
N PHE A 111 -5.88 14.32 8.06
CA PHE A 111 -6.75 15.01 9.02
C PHE A 111 -6.35 16.47 9.26
N PHE A 112 -5.06 16.74 9.44
CA PHE A 112 -4.57 18.10 9.73
C PHE A 112 -4.36 18.97 8.48
N PHE A 113 -3.96 18.39 7.34
CA PHE A 113 -3.49 19.15 6.18
C PHE A 113 -4.38 19.05 4.93
N ALA A 114 -5.32 18.09 4.83
CA ALA A 114 -6.12 17.93 3.62
C ALA A 114 -7.19 19.01 3.46
N HIS A 115 -6.85 20.08 2.75
CA HIS A 115 -7.78 21.14 2.35
C HIS A 115 -8.59 20.74 1.10
N ASN A 116 -9.37 19.67 1.20
CA ASN A 116 -10.16 19.13 0.07
C ASN A 116 -11.46 19.90 -0.21
N LYS A 117 -11.45 21.24 -0.07
CA LYS A 117 -12.64 22.04 -0.41
C LYS A 117 -12.83 21.99 -1.94
N PRO A 118 -14.02 21.59 -2.43
CA PRO A 118 -14.28 21.57 -3.86
C PRO A 118 -14.08 22.95 -4.45
N LYS A 119 -13.35 23.03 -5.57
CA LYS A 119 -13.14 24.28 -6.32
C LYS A 119 -14.50 24.92 -6.61
N ALA A 120 -14.57 26.25 -6.58
CA ALA A 120 -15.83 27.00 -6.72
C ALA A 120 -16.59 26.67 -8.01
N ILE A 121 -15.89 26.25 -9.07
CA ILE A 121 -16.45 25.82 -10.36
C ILE A 121 -17.33 24.57 -10.20
N ALA A 122 -16.91 23.57 -9.41
CA ALA A 122 -17.69 22.35 -9.17
C ALA A 122 -19.02 22.65 -8.47
N ARG A 123 -19.03 23.63 -7.55
CA ARG A 123 -20.26 24.10 -6.87
C ARG A 123 -21.23 24.79 -7.84
N ARG A 124 -20.73 25.54 -8.83
CA ARG A 124 -21.57 26.23 -9.81
C ARG A 124 -22.27 25.26 -10.76
N ILE A 125 -21.57 24.23 -11.24
CA ILE A 125 -22.12 23.21 -12.15
C ILE A 125 -23.23 22.40 -11.47
N SER A 126 -23.01 21.97 -10.22
CA SER A 126 -24.02 21.26 -9.43
C SER A 126 -25.29 22.09 -9.23
N LYS A 127 -25.15 23.38 -8.88
CA LYS A 127 -26.28 24.29 -8.66
C LYS A 127 -27.07 24.57 -9.94
N SER A 128 -26.39 24.74 -11.08
CA SER A 128 -27.02 24.91 -12.40
C SER A 128 -27.86 23.68 -12.78
N LYS A 129 -27.30 22.46 -12.68
CA LYS A 129 -28.03 21.21 -12.92
C LYS A 129 -29.27 21.08 -12.02
N SER A 130 -29.15 21.37 -10.72
CA SER A 130 -30.29 21.29 -9.79
C SER A 130 -31.43 22.26 -10.13
N ASN A 131 -31.11 23.44 -10.68
CA ASN A 131 -32.11 24.43 -11.06
C ASN A 131 -32.87 24.00 -12.32
N ILE A 132 -32.17 23.39 -13.30
CA ILE A 132 -32.78 22.88 -14.53
C ILE A 132 -33.75 21.74 -14.23
N THR A 133 -33.35 20.77 -13.39
CA THR A 133 -34.23 19.66 -13.00
C THR A 133 -35.50 20.15 -12.29
N LYS A 134 -35.36 21.12 -11.38
CA LYS A 134 -36.52 21.69 -10.66
C LYS A 134 -37.48 22.43 -11.60
N SER A 135 -36.98 23.18 -12.58
CA SER A 135 -37.84 23.86 -13.56
C SER A 135 -38.61 22.86 -14.44
N SER A 136 -37.99 21.75 -14.85
CA SER A 136 -38.66 20.72 -15.66
C SER A 136 -39.79 20.02 -14.88
N THR A 137 -39.53 19.61 -13.63
CA THR A 137 -40.56 18.97 -12.78
C THR A 137 -41.70 19.90 -12.34
N THR A 138 -41.48 21.22 -12.37
CA THR A 138 -42.52 22.21 -12.03
C THR A 138 -43.48 22.44 -13.20
N ASN A 139 -42.98 22.31 -14.44
CA ASN A 139 -43.82 22.42 -15.63
C ASN A 139 -44.67 21.15 -15.86
N GLU A 140 -44.14 19.98 -15.54
CA GLU A 140 -44.85 18.69 -15.70
C GLU A 140 -46.00 18.47 -14.69
N LYS A 141 -46.00 19.17 -13.54
CA LYS A 141 -47.09 19.14 -12.55
C LYS A 141 -48.20 20.16 -12.81
N LYS A 142 -48.03 21.01 -13.84
CA LYS A 142 -48.99 22.05 -14.23
C LYS A 142 -49.80 21.68 -15.47
N GLU A 143 -49.48 20.57 -16.14
CA GLU A 143 -50.34 19.86 -17.10
C GLU A 143 -51.14 18.76 -16.38
#